data_AF-A0A378WTG2-F1
#
_entry.id   AF-A0A378WTG2-F1
#
_cell.length_a   1.000
_cell.length_b   1.000
_cell.length_c   1.000
_cell.angle_alpha   90.00
_cell.angle_beta   90.00
_cell.angle_gamma   90.00
#
_symmetry.space_group_name_H-M   'P 1'
#
loop_
_entity.id
_entity.type
_entity.pdbx_description
1 polymer ?
#
loop_
_entity_poly.entity_id
_entity_poly.type
_entity_poly.pdbx_seq_one_letter_code
_entity_poly.pdbx_strand_id
1 'polypeptide(L)'
;MTSWEEFSVGLAHELMALPAGAMVLIAEIDGAGRYVQFVQSEDSLYAELIGDTFLAEDNRPTPEGRRLITDCGWQRPETSPEGGDNWWVELPWPVPSAIYRQLASMVVVGLRDALGMPSPTLMNYDAWNANDGNRPLEMPQLGLARKQE
;
A
#
# COMPACT_ATOMS: atom_id res chain seq x y z
N MET A 1 7.04 18.13 -6.20
CA MET A 1 6.17 17.10 -6.79
C MET A 1 6.89 15.79 -6.64
N THR A 2 6.22 14.75 -6.14
CA THR A 2 6.83 13.47 -5.78
C THR A 2 6.76 12.50 -6.97
N SER A 3 7.90 11.99 -7.40
CA SER A 3 8.01 10.93 -8.41
C SER A 3 7.73 9.54 -7.83
N TRP A 4 7.51 8.54 -8.68
CA TRP A 4 7.35 7.15 -8.23
C TRP A 4 8.60 6.59 -7.52
N GLU A 5 9.80 7.02 -7.92
CA GLU A 5 11.05 6.62 -7.27
C GLU A 5 11.17 7.24 -5.87
N GLU A 6 10.94 8.55 -5.75
CA GLU A 6 10.92 9.24 -4.45
C GLU A 6 9.87 8.65 -3.51
N PHE A 7 8.66 8.40 -4.03
CA PHE A 7 7.58 7.74 -3.28
C PHE A 7 8.00 6.34 -2.79
N SER A 8 8.65 5.54 -3.64
CA SER A 8 9.08 4.18 -3.28
C SER A 8 10.13 4.18 -2.17
N VAL A 9 11.14 5.05 -2.29
CA VAL A 9 12.20 5.21 -1.27
C VAL A 9 11.60 5.70 0.04
N GLY A 10 10.73 6.71 -0.03
CA GLY A 10 10.02 7.25 1.12
C GLY A 10 9.15 6.22 1.82
N LEU A 11 8.36 5.47 1.08
CA LEU A 11 7.51 4.40 1.61
C LEU A 11 8.34 3.34 2.33
N ALA A 12 9.45 2.87 1.74
CA ALA A 12 10.30 1.89 2.39
C ALA A 12 10.89 2.41 3.72
N HIS A 13 11.22 3.70 3.79
CA HIS A 13 11.71 4.34 5.01
C HIS A 13 10.62 4.43 6.10
N GLU A 14 9.42 4.86 5.73
CA GLU A 14 8.31 4.98 6.69
C GLU A 14 7.87 3.61 7.23
N LEU A 15 7.72 2.61 6.34
CA LEU A 15 7.32 1.26 6.74
C LEU A 15 8.30 0.61 7.74
N MET A 16 9.59 0.91 7.62
CA MET A 16 10.61 0.42 8.54
C MET A 16 10.51 1.05 9.95
N ALA A 17 9.94 2.25 10.04
CA ALA A 17 9.80 3.01 11.28
C ALA A 17 8.45 2.82 11.97
N LEU A 18 7.53 2.02 11.39
CA LEU A 18 6.19 1.85 11.92
C LEU A 18 6.22 1.18 13.31
N PRO A 19 5.53 1.76 14.31
CA PRO A 19 5.30 1.08 15.57
C PRO A 19 4.25 -0.02 15.42
N ALA A 20 4.26 -1.00 16.33
CA ALA A 20 3.14 -1.93 16.47
C ALA A 20 1.83 -1.17 16.73
N GLY A 21 0.76 -1.62 16.08
CA GLY A 21 -0.55 -0.97 16.05
C GLY A 21 -0.70 0.11 14.97
N ALA A 22 0.34 0.40 14.18
CA ALA A 22 0.23 1.37 13.11
C ALA A 22 -0.65 0.85 11.96
N MET A 23 -1.55 1.70 11.50
CA MET A 23 -2.32 1.54 10.28
C MET A 23 -1.98 2.69 9.33
N VAL A 24 -1.76 2.37 8.07
CA VAL A 24 -1.44 3.33 7.01
C VAL A 24 -2.32 3.03 5.82
N LEU A 25 -3.07 4.02 5.35
CA LEU A 25 -3.85 3.96 4.12
C LEU A 25 -3.33 5.03 3.16
N ILE A 26 -2.96 4.62 1.95
CA ILE A 26 -2.59 5.53 0.87
C ILE A 26 -3.63 5.35 -0.23
N ALA A 27 -4.39 6.40 -0.53
CA ALA A 27 -5.56 6.33 -1.38
C ALA A 27 -5.60 7.46 -2.42
N GLU A 28 -6.17 7.15 -3.58
CA GLU A 28 -6.49 8.12 -4.62
C GLU A 28 -7.48 9.18 -4.12
N ILE A 29 -7.19 10.47 -4.36
CA ILE A 29 -7.94 11.59 -3.77
C ILE A 29 -9.37 11.72 -4.34
N ASP A 30 -9.53 11.61 -5.67
CA ASP A 30 -10.79 11.85 -6.39
C ASP A 30 -10.91 10.98 -7.65
N GLY A 31 -10.66 9.67 -7.52
CA GLY A 31 -10.54 8.79 -8.69
C GLY A 31 -11.22 7.44 -8.57
N ALA A 32 -10.57 6.42 -9.13
CA ALA A 32 -11.10 5.07 -9.24
C ALA A 32 -11.22 4.33 -7.90
N GLY A 33 -10.79 4.95 -6.79
CA GLY A 33 -10.75 4.35 -5.47
C GLY A 33 -9.55 3.42 -5.30
N ARG A 34 -8.47 3.62 -6.07
CA ARG A 34 -7.25 2.83 -5.91
C ARG A 34 -6.59 3.14 -4.58
N TYR A 35 -6.17 2.10 -3.85
CA TYR A 35 -5.45 2.28 -2.60
C TYR A 35 -4.49 1.13 -2.33
N VAL A 36 -3.59 1.39 -1.39
CA VAL A 36 -2.79 0.40 -0.67
C VAL A 36 -2.92 0.67 0.82
N GLN A 37 -2.99 -0.37 1.63
CA GLN A 37 -3.00 -0.26 3.08
C GLN A 37 -1.96 -1.17 3.74
N PHE A 38 -1.55 -0.78 4.94
CA PHE A 38 -0.57 -1.49 5.76
C PHE A 38 -1.04 -1.53 7.21
N VAL A 39 -0.84 -2.69 7.84
CA VAL A 39 -1.12 -2.91 9.26
C VAL A 39 0.12 -3.53 9.88
N GLN A 40 0.74 -2.80 10.81
CA GLN A 40 1.88 -3.28 11.58
C GLN A 40 1.37 -3.86 12.90
N SER A 41 1.45 -5.18 13.07
CA SER A 41 1.20 -5.86 14.36
C SER A 41 2.50 -5.97 15.16
N GLU A 42 2.47 -6.70 16.29
CA GLU A 42 3.67 -7.01 17.07
C GLU A 42 4.63 -7.97 16.34
N ASP A 43 4.10 -8.79 15.44
CA ASP A 43 4.78 -9.95 14.86
C ASP A 43 4.75 -10.00 13.32
N SER A 44 4.00 -9.12 12.66
CA SER A 44 3.95 -9.04 11.20
C SER A 44 3.65 -7.63 10.67
N LEU A 45 3.99 -7.45 9.39
CA LEU A 45 3.50 -6.34 8.57
C LEU A 45 2.59 -6.94 7.51
N TYR A 46 1.29 -6.67 7.63
CA TYR A 46 0.30 -7.03 6.62
C TYR A 46 0.11 -5.87 5.66
N ALA A 47 0.11 -6.15 4.35
CA ALA A 47 -0.13 -5.15 3.33
C ALA A 47 -1.22 -5.63 2.39
N GLU A 48 -2.06 -4.71 1.95
CA GLU A 48 -3.09 -4.97 0.94
C GLU A 48 -3.05 -3.95 -0.19
N LEU A 49 -3.26 -4.43 -1.40
CA LEU A 49 -3.51 -3.63 -2.59
C LEU A 49 -4.94 -3.91 -3.05
N ILE A 50 -5.66 -2.85 -3.40
CA ILE A 50 -7.05 -2.91 -3.85
C ILE A 50 -7.30 -4.01 -4.89
N GLY A 51 -8.34 -4.83 -4.68
CA GLY A 51 -8.76 -5.84 -5.65
C GLY A 51 -9.94 -5.44 -6.52
N ASP A 52 -10.25 -6.30 -7.49
CA ASP A 52 -11.20 -6.02 -8.57
C ASP A 52 -12.63 -5.78 -8.09
N THR A 53 -13.03 -6.38 -6.96
CA THR A 53 -14.40 -6.31 -6.42
C THR A 53 -14.85 -4.89 -6.13
N PHE A 54 -13.92 -4.02 -5.73
CA PHE A 54 -14.21 -2.63 -5.35
C PHE A 54 -13.96 -1.62 -6.48
N LEU A 55 -13.44 -2.07 -7.62
CA LEU A 55 -13.17 -1.22 -8.77
C LEU A 55 -14.28 -1.35 -9.82
N ALA A 56 -14.66 -0.21 -10.41
CA ALA A 56 -15.44 -0.20 -11.65
C ALA A 56 -14.68 -0.98 -12.75
N GLU A 57 -15.42 -1.62 -13.65
CA GLU A 57 -14.84 -2.54 -14.65
C GLU A 57 -13.72 -1.89 -15.47
N ASP A 58 -13.91 -0.65 -15.92
CA ASP A 58 -12.93 0.12 -16.69
C ASP A 58 -11.66 0.50 -15.91
N ASN A 59 -11.71 0.42 -14.57
CA ASN A 59 -10.58 0.71 -13.69
C ASN A 59 -9.87 -0.54 -13.18
N ARG A 60 -10.38 -1.74 -13.50
CA ARG A 60 -9.74 -2.99 -13.12
C ARG A 60 -8.44 -3.19 -13.90
N PRO A 61 -7.43 -3.86 -13.30
CA PRO A 61 -6.23 -4.21 -14.02
C PRO A 61 -6.56 -5.05 -15.26
N THR A 62 -5.76 -4.94 -16.32
CA THR A 62 -5.85 -5.85 -17.47
C THR A 62 -5.35 -7.25 -17.09
N PRO A 63 -5.52 -8.29 -17.93
CA PRO A 63 -4.90 -9.59 -17.68
C PRO A 63 -3.37 -9.49 -17.46
N GLU A 64 -2.70 -8.62 -18.21
CA GLU A 64 -1.28 -8.32 -18.06
C GLU A 64 -1.00 -7.61 -16.73
N GLY A 65 -1.83 -6.64 -16.33
CA GLY A 65 -1.74 -5.97 -15.03
C GLY A 65 -1.84 -6.95 -13.86
N ARG A 66 -2.78 -7.90 -13.89
CA ARG A 66 -2.90 -8.94 -12.85
C ARG A 66 -1.67 -9.84 -12.77
N ARG A 67 -1.04 -10.14 -13.92
CA ARG A 67 0.23 -10.88 -13.95
C ARG A 67 1.34 -10.08 -13.28
N LEU A 68 1.46 -8.78 -13.57
CA LEU A 68 2.44 -7.91 -12.92
C LEU A 68 2.27 -7.87 -11.38
N ILE A 69 1.03 -7.82 -10.89
CA ILE A 69 0.74 -7.86 -9.45
C ILE A 69 1.22 -9.20 -8.84
N THR A 70 0.91 -10.31 -9.49
CA THR A 70 1.33 -11.65 -9.01
C THR A 70 2.85 -11.82 -9.09
N ASP A 71 3.46 -11.46 -10.22
CA ASP A 71 4.88 -11.66 -10.51
C ASP A 71 5.79 -10.81 -9.61
N CYS A 72 5.32 -9.66 -9.13
CA CYS A 72 6.06 -8.84 -8.18
C CYS A 72 5.95 -9.34 -6.72
N GLY A 73 5.02 -10.25 -6.43
CA GLY A 73 4.96 -11.00 -5.18
C GLY A 73 3.67 -10.85 -4.36
N TRP A 74 2.66 -10.13 -4.85
CA TRP A 74 1.37 -10.09 -4.18
C TRP A 74 0.66 -11.44 -4.30
N GLN A 75 0.00 -11.86 -3.23
CA GLN A 75 -0.87 -13.02 -3.22
C GLN A 75 -2.26 -12.64 -3.73
N ARG A 76 -2.96 -13.62 -4.30
CA ARG A 76 -4.27 -13.40 -4.88
C ARG A 76 -5.32 -13.18 -3.78
N PRO A 77 -6.37 -12.39 -4.04
CA PRO A 77 -7.43 -12.15 -3.07
C PRO A 77 -8.04 -13.43 -2.49
N GLU A 78 -8.35 -14.41 -3.34
CA GLU A 78 -8.99 -15.65 -2.91
C GLU A 78 -8.15 -16.53 -1.98
N THR A 79 -6.85 -16.24 -1.82
CA THR A 79 -5.96 -16.96 -0.90
C THR A 79 -5.79 -16.25 0.44
N SER A 80 -6.42 -15.09 0.64
CA SER A 80 -6.32 -14.35 1.90
C SER A 80 -6.91 -15.15 3.07
N PRO A 81 -6.19 -15.31 4.19
CA PRO A 81 -6.70 -15.96 5.39
C PRO A 81 -7.96 -15.29 5.94
N GLU A 82 -8.12 -13.99 5.70
CA GLU A 82 -9.28 -13.21 6.16
C GLU A 82 -10.48 -13.27 5.20
N GLY A 83 -10.37 -13.99 4.07
CA GLY A 83 -11.41 -14.06 3.05
C GLY A 83 -11.62 -12.74 2.31
N GLY A 84 -10.55 -11.93 2.22
CA GLY A 84 -10.59 -10.59 1.64
C GLY A 84 -10.68 -10.56 0.11
N ASP A 85 -11.15 -9.42 -0.40
CA ASP A 85 -11.27 -9.11 -1.83
C ASP A 85 -10.04 -8.38 -2.39
N ASN A 86 -9.01 -8.13 -1.57
CA ASN A 86 -7.79 -7.43 -1.92
C ASN A 86 -6.61 -8.36 -2.17
N TRP A 87 -5.68 -7.92 -3.02
CA TRP A 87 -4.36 -8.55 -3.12
C TRP A 87 -3.61 -8.31 -1.82
N TRP A 88 -2.83 -9.29 -1.36
CA TRP A 88 -2.24 -9.20 -0.03
C TRP A 88 -0.83 -9.78 0.04
N VAL A 89 -0.10 -9.37 1.07
CA VAL A 89 1.13 -10.04 1.50
C VAL A 89 1.27 -9.85 3.01
N GLU A 90 1.82 -10.85 3.68
CA GLU A 90 2.18 -10.77 5.08
C GLU A 90 3.68 -11.03 5.22
N LEU A 91 4.36 -10.16 5.96
CA LEU A 91 5.78 -10.24 6.20
C LEU A 91 6.04 -10.46 7.70
N PRO A 92 6.84 -11.45 8.10
CA PRO A 92 7.16 -11.66 9.51
C PRO A 92 8.02 -10.50 10.02
N TRP A 93 7.73 -10.03 11.24
CA TRP A 93 8.46 -8.97 11.90
C TRP A 93 9.46 -9.53 12.93
N PRO A 94 10.69 -8.97 13.02
CA PRO A 94 11.25 -7.89 12.21
C PRO A 94 11.68 -8.35 10.83
N VAL A 95 11.45 -7.50 9.82
CA VAL A 95 11.81 -7.75 8.43
C VAL A 95 13.15 -7.10 8.08
N PRO A 96 14.04 -7.72 7.27
CA PRO A 96 15.25 -7.06 6.79
C PRO A 96 14.95 -5.82 5.95
N SER A 97 15.82 -4.81 5.99
CA SER A 97 15.64 -3.54 5.24
C SER A 97 15.41 -3.72 3.74
N ALA A 98 15.98 -4.76 3.13
CA ALA A 98 15.78 -5.12 1.74
C ALA A 98 14.33 -5.51 1.41
N ILE A 99 13.62 -6.10 2.37
CA ILE A 99 12.23 -6.52 2.17
C ILE A 99 11.28 -5.33 2.13
N TYR A 100 11.50 -4.26 2.92
CA TYR A 100 10.68 -3.04 2.77
C TYR A 100 10.90 -2.35 1.43
N ARG A 101 12.13 -2.36 0.90
CA ARG A 101 12.40 -1.84 -0.45
C ARG A 101 11.67 -2.68 -1.51
N GLN A 102 11.64 -4.00 -1.34
CA GLN A 102 10.88 -4.88 -2.21
C GLN A 102 9.38 -4.61 -2.11
N LEU A 103 8.82 -4.50 -0.90
CA LEU A 103 7.41 -4.18 -0.68
C LEU A 103 7.06 -2.82 -1.30
N ALA A 104 7.86 -1.78 -1.09
CA ALA A 104 7.64 -0.49 -1.72
C ALA A 104 7.69 -0.55 -3.26
N SER A 105 8.57 -1.39 -3.83
CA SER A 105 8.58 -1.65 -5.28
C SER A 105 7.32 -2.39 -5.74
N MET A 106 6.83 -3.37 -4.98
CA MET A 106 5.58 -4.09 -5.26
C MET A 106 4.38 -3.14 -5.30
N VAL A 107 4.35 -2.17 -4.39
CA VAL A 107 3.32 -1.14 -4.32
C VAL A 107 3.35 -0.24 -5.56
N VAL A 108 4.54 0.20 -5.98
CA VAL A 108 4.69 1.00 -7.22
C VAL A 108 4.23 0.20 -8.44
N VAL A 109 4.64 -1.07 -8.57
CA VAL A 109 4.19 -1.92 -9.69
C VAL A 109 2.68 -2.09 -9.69
N GLY A 110 2.08 -2.37 -8.52
CA GLY A 110 0.64 -2.51 -8.37
C GLY A 110 -0.13 -1.26 -8.77
N LEU A 111 0.24 -0.10 -8.22
CA LEU A 111 -0.47 1.16 -8.47
C LEU A 111 -0.20 1.70 -9.88
N ARG A 112 1.07 1.83 -10.27
CA ARG A 112 1.46 2.48 -11.53
C ARG A 112 1.26 1.55 -12.73
N ASP A 113 1.86 0.36 -12.69
CA ASP A 113 2.00 -0.48 -13.87
C ASP A 113 0.77 -1.37 -14.09
N ALA A 114 0.15 -1.85 -13.02
CA ALA A 114 -1.01 -2.74 -13.11
C ALA A 114 -2.36 -1.99 -13.08
N LEU A 115 -2.51 -1.02 -12.17
CA LEU A 115 -3.76 -0.26 -12.00
C LEU A 115 -3.78 1.05 -12.81
N GLY A 116 -2.66 1.41 -13.45
CA GLY A 116 -2.58 2.58 -14.34
C GLY A 116 -2.63 3.93 -13.62
N MET A 117 -2.25 4.00 -12.34
CA MET A 117 -2.16 5.26 -11.60
C MET A 117 -1.10 6.18 -12.25
N PRO A 118 -1.46 7.38 -12.74
CA PRO A 118 -0.51 8.21 -13.49
C PRO A 118 0.62 8.77 -12.63
N SER A 119 0.33 9.15 -11.38
CA SER A 119 1.28 9.85 -10.52
C SER A 119 0.96 9.66 -9.03
N PRO A 120 1.97 9.60 -8.14
CA PRO A 120 1.75 9.60 -6.69
C PRO A 120 1.05 10.87 -6.19
N THR A 121 1.19 11.99 -6.91
CA THR A 121 0.59 13.27 -6.48
C THR A 121 -0.94 13.28 -6.53
N LEU A 122 -1.55 12.23 -7.09
CA LEU A 122 -3.00 12.01 -7.10
C LEU A 122 -3.48 11.21 -5.87
N MET A 123 -2.60 10.94 -4.92
CA MET A 123 -2.89 10.21 -3.70
C MET A 123 -2.66 11.08 -2.46
N ASN A 124 -3.42 10.78 -1.42
CA ASN A 124 -3.15 11.23 -0.06
C ASN A 124 -2.84 10.01 0.82
N TYR A 125 -2.37 10.27 2.04
CA TYR A 125 -2.27 9.23 3.06
C TYR A 125 -3.12 9.59 4.28
N ASP A 126 -3.57 8.57 5.00
CA ASP A 126 -3.95 8.69 6.40
C ASP A 126 -3.24 7.60 7.19
N ALA A 127 -2.79 7.93 8.40
CA ALA A 127 -2.03 7.01 9.23
C ALA A 127 -2.27 7.31 10.70
N TRP A 128 -2.44 6.25 11.48
CA TRP A 128 -2.72 6.34 12.91
C TRP A 128 -2.21 5.10 13.64
N ASN A 129 -2.04 5.19 14.95
CA ASN A 129 -1.75 4.05 15.80
C ASN A 129 -3.00 3.61 16.57
N ALA A 130 -3.55 2.45 16.22
CA ALA A 130 -4.74 1.89 16.87
C ALA A 130 -4.50 1.49 18.33
N ASN A 131 -3.26 1.13 18.69
CA ASN A 131 -2.87 0.80 20.06
C ASN A 131 -2.63 2.05 20.92
N ASP A 132 -2.47 3.23 20.32
CA ASP A 132 -2.32 4.52 20.99
C ASP A 132 -3.54 5.42 20.76
N GLY A 133 -4.75 4.85 20.88
CA GLY A 133 -6.01 5.62 20.82
C GLY A 133 -6.26 6.31 19.47
N ASN A 134 -5.84 5.69 18.36
CA ASN A 134 -5.88 6.27 17.01
C ASN A 134 -5.09 7.58 16.87
N ARG A 135 -4.01 7.73 17.64
CA ARG A 135 -3.14 8.90 17.51
C ARG A 135 -2.58 8.98 16.08
N PRO A 136 -2.67 10.15 15.42
CA PRO A 136 -2.12 10.34 14.08
C PRO A 136 -0.63 10.05 13.99
N LEU A 137 -0.21 9.47 12.87
CA LEU A 137 1.18 9.25 12.51
C LEU A 137 1.55 10.15 11.33
N GLU A 138 2.68 10.84 11.46
CA GLU A 138 3.24 11.64 10.37
C GLU A 138 4.16 10.78 9.52
N MET A 139 4.03 10.91 8.19
CA MET A 139 4.76 10.12 7.20
C MET A 139 5.51 11.04 6.23
N PRO A 140 6.42 11.90 6.74
CA PRO A 140 6.99 13.01 5.98
C PRO A 140 7.80 12.57 4.76
N GLN A 141 8.35 11.35 4.75
CA GLN A 141 9.13 10.82 3.63
C GLN A 141 8.26 10.35 2.46
N LEU A 142 6.94 10.14 2.64
CA LEU A 142 6.06 9.76 1.53
C LEU A 142 5.99 10.84 0.44
N GLY A 143 6.22 12.11 0.80
CA GLY A 143 6.02 13.23 -0.11
C GLY A 143 4.56 13.39 -0.57
N LEU A 144 3.61 12.85 0.21
CA LEU A 144 2.17 12.95 -0.02
C LEU A 144 1.53 13.88 1.01
N ALA A 145 0.39 14.46 0.65
CA ALA A 145 -0.42 15.19 1.63
C ALA A 145 -1.16 14.21 2.54
N ARG A 146 -1.25 14.54 3.83
CA ARG A 146 -2.16 13.83 4.73
C ARG A 146 -3.60 14.19 4.38
N LYS A 147 -4.50 13.21 4.37
CA LYS A 147 -5.94 13.43 4.21
C LYS A 147 -6.43 14.33 5.36
N GLN A 148 -7.08 15.43 5.01
CA GLN A 148 -7.75 16.28 5.98
C GLN A 148 -9.21 15.83 6.06
N GLU A 149 -9.73 15.69 7.28
CA GLU A 149 -11.15 15.41 7.55
C GLU A 149 -12.05 16.59 7.19
#